data_AF-A0A5J6WK15-F1
#
_entry.id   AF-A0A5J6WK15-F1
#
_cell.length_a   1.000
_cell.length_b   1.000
_cell.length_c   1.000
_cell.angle_alpha   90.00
_cell.angle_beta   90.00
_cell.angle_gamma   90.00
#
_symmetry.space_group_name_H-M   'P 1'
#
loop_
_entity.id
_entity.type
_entity.pdbx_description
1 polymer ?
#
loop_
_entity_poly.entity_id
_entity_poly.type
_entity_poly.pdbx_seq_one_letter_code
_entity_poly.pdbx_strand_id
1 'polypeptide(L)'
;MRNITIKWQILLSYSLLFIVSSMVITAITLLLFTQDWQMIFNVKVQITALNLALIAVIYVAFPVLLLRFCYYFYHLVTHGRKDGISLFCYQTLFNPINFLFRPSLLTESGLTFRRRCLISVILLIGLYSAIFAMSDLAV
;
A
#
# COMPACT_ATOMS: atom_id res chain seq x y z
N MET A 1 -1.79 24.21 2.03
CA MET A 1 -1.21 22.87 2.33
C MET A 1 -1.65 22.48 3.73
N ARG A 2 -2.42 21.40 3.91
CA ARG A 2 -2.79 20.94 5.26
C ARG A 2 -1.58 20.22 5.85
N ASN A 3 -0.97 20.79 6.89
CA ASN A 3 0.15 20.19 7.62
C ASN A 3 -0.26 18.78 8.06
N ILE A 4 0.32 17.77 7.43
CA ILE A 4 0.23 16.39 7.88
C ILE A 4 1.20 16.30 9.05
N THR A 5 0.73 16.62 10.25
CA THR A 5 1.50 16.37 11.47
C THR A 5 1.48 14.86 11.71
N ILE A 6 2.50 14.17 11.20
CA ILE A 6 2.72 12.74 11.48
C ILE A 6 2.99 12.63 12.97
N LYS A 7 1.99 12.19 13.73
CA LYS A 7 2.11 11.91 15.16
C LYS A 7 2.86 10.60 15.33
N TRP A 8 4.19 10.65 15.26
CA TRP A 8 5.08 9.49 15.34
C TRP A 8 4.81 8.57 16.53
N GLN A 9 4.49 9.13 17.70
CA GLN A 9 4.13 8.36 18.90
C GLN A 9 2.90 7.46 18.67
N ILE A 10 1.87 8.00 18.00
CA ILE A 10 0.65 7.25 17.72
C ILE A 10 0.94 6.13 16.72
N LEU A 11 1.72 6.42 15.68
CA LEU A 11 2.13 5.44 14.69
C LEU A 11 2.90 4.28 15.33
N LEU A 12 3.85 4.61 16.22
CA LEU A 12 4.71 3.65 16.91
C LEU A 12 3.92 2.79 17.89
N SER A 13 2.97 3.38 18.65
CA SER A 13 2.09 2.62 19.53
C SER A 13 1.22 1.62 18.75
N TYR A 14 0.66 2.03 17.61
CA TYR A 14 -0.13 1.10 16.78
C TYR A 14 0.73 0.00 16.15
N SER A 15 1.96 0.30 15.73
CA SER A 15 2.85 -0.74 15.19
C SER A 15 3.30 -1.72 16.28
N LEU A 16 3.60 -1.25 17.50
CA LEU A 16 3.93 -2.12 18.64
C LEU A 16 2.76 -3.03 19.00
N LEU A 17 1.55 -2.48 19.08
CA LEU A 17 0.36 -3.25 19.42
C LEU A 17 0.08 -4.33 18.35
N PHE A 18 0.31 -4.00 17.07
CA PHE A 18 0.23 -4.97 15.97
C PHE A 18 1.27 -6.10 16.09
N ILE A 19 2.52 -5.79 16.45
CA ILE A 19 3.56 -6.81 16.64
C ILE A 19 3.18 -7.75 17.79
N VAL A 20 2.75 -7.19 18.92
CA VAL A 20 2.35 -7.98 20.10
C VAL A 20 1.14 -8.86 19.78
N SER A 21 0.10 -8.30 19.14
CA SER A 21 -1.08 -9.08 18.78
C SER A 21 -0.76 -10.20 17.77
N SER A 22 0.12 -9.94 16.80
CA SER A 22 0.60 -10.95 15.86
C SER A 22 1.34 -12.09 16.57
N MET A 23 2.23 -11.78 17.52
CA MET A 23 2.93 -12.80 18.30
C MET A 23 1.97 -13.66 19.12
N VAL A 24 0.97 -13.04 19.76
CA VAL A 24 -0.04 -13.75 20.56
C VAL A 24 -0.88 -14.67 19.68
N ILE A 25 -1.38 -14.19 18.54
CA ILE A 25 -2.18 -15.00 17.61
C ILE A 25 -1.36 -16.19 17.10
N THR A 26 -0.09 -15.97 16.76
CA THR A 26 0.81 -17.04 16.29
C THR A 26 1.05 -18.08 17.39
N ALA A 27 1.27 -17.65 18.63
CA ALA A 27 1.45 -18.55 19.77
C ALA A 27 0.19 -19.38 20.06
N ILE A 28 -1.00 -18.76 20.03
CA ILE A 28 -2.28 -19.46 20.20
C ILE A 28 -2.49 -20.48 19.09
N THR A 29 -2.23 -20.11 17.84
CA THR A 29 -2.42 -21.00 16.68
C THR A 29 -1.50 -22.22 16.77
N LEU A 30 -0.22 -22.02 17.13
CA LEU A 30 0.73 -23.11 17.33
C LEU A 30 0.37 -24.01 18.53
N LEU A 31 -0.12 -23.43 19.62
CA LEU A 31 -0.59 -24.18 20.79
C LEU A 31 -1.78 -25.08 20.46
N LEU A 32 -2.74 -24.55 19.69
CA LEU A 32 -3.94 -25.28 19.31
C LEU A 32 -3.65 -26.43 18.33
N PHE A 33 -2.69 -26.27 17.42
CA PHE A 33 -2.44 -27.24 16.35
C PHE A 33 -1.35 -28.27 16.68
N THR A 34 -0.30 -27.90 17.40
CA THR A 34 0.93 -28.73 17.45
C THR A 34 1.19 -29.33 18.83
N GLN A 35 0.60 -28.80 19.92
CA GLN A 35 0.84 -29.17 21.34
C GLN A 35 2.31 -29.18 21.82
N ASP A 36 3.28 -28.99 20.92
CA ASP A 36 4.71 -28.98 21.18
C ASP A 36 5.27 -27.56 21.33
N TRP A 37 5.66 -27.23 22.57
CA TRP A 37 6.20 -25.91 22.93
C TRP A 37 7.59 -25.64 22.33
N GLN A 38 8.36 -26.67 22.01
CA GLN A 38 9.71 -26.52 21.47
C GLN A 38 9.72 -26.03 20.02
N MET A 39 8.66 -26.28 19.25
CA MET A 39 8.54 -25.76 17.87
C MET A 39 8.45 -24.23 17.82
N ILE A 40 7.95 -23.57 18.87
CA ILE A 40 7.80 -22.11 18.91
C ILE A 40 9.17 -21.40 18.84
N PHE A 41 10.22 -22.00 19.41
CA PHE A 41 11.57 -21.44 19.40
C PHE A 41 12.37 -21.81 18.14
N ASN A 42 11.82 -22.64 17.25
CA ASN A 42 12.51 -22.99 16.03
C ASN A 42 12.49 -21.81 15.06
N VAL A 43 13.67 -21.30 14.73
CA VAL A 43 13.88 -20.18 13.82
C VAL A 43 13.20 -20.41 12.46
N LYS A 44 13.17 -21.66 11.97
CA LYS A 44 12.49 -22.00 10.70
C LYS A 44 10.99 -21.73 10.76
N VAL A 45 10.34 -22.11 11.86
CA VAL A 45 8.89 -21.91 12.06
C VAL A 45 8.56 -20.43 12.12
N GLN A 46 9.39 -19.62 12.79
CA GLN A 46 9.23 -18.18 12.88
C GLN A 46 9.38 -17.49 11.51
N ILE A 47 10.35 -17.92 10.69
CA ILE A 47 10.54 -17.40 9.32
C ILE A 47 9.33 -17.78 8.44
N THR A 48 8.84 -19.02 8.52
CA THR A 48 7.65 -19.45 7.77
C THR A 48 6.41 -18.67 8.19
N ALA A 49 6.21 -18.44 9.50
CA ALA A 49 5.10 -17.65 10.02
C ALA A 49 5.17 -16.19 9.54
N LEU A 50 6.37 -15.59 9.55
CA LEU A 50 6.59 -14.24 9.03
C LEU A 50 6.27 -14.15 7.52
N ASN A 51 6.72 -15.12 6.73
CA ASN A 51 6.42 -15.19 5.30
C ASN A 51 4.91 -15.29 5.06
N LEU A 52 4.21 -16.15 5.82
CA LEU A 52 2.76 -16.31 5.71
C LEU A 52 2.01 -15.01 6.05
N ALA A 53 2.43 -14.32 7.12
CA ALA A 53 1.86 -13.04 7.52
C ALA A 53 2.08 -11.96 6.45
N LEU A 54 3.28 -11.89 5.86
CA LEU A 54 3.57 -10.95 4.78
C LEU A 54 2.77 -11.24 3.51
N ILE A 55 2.61 -12.51 3.12
CA ILE A 55 1.75 -12.90 1.99
C ILE A 55 0.30 -12.46 2.24
N ALA A 56 -0.23 -12.66 3.45
CA ALA A 56 -1.57 -12.21 3.81
C ALA A 56 -1.71 -10.67 3.70
N VAL A 57 -0.71 -9.92 4.19
CA VAL A 57 -0.67 -8.46 4.05
C VAL A 57 -0.65 -8.05 2.59
N ILE A 58 0.16 -8.69 1.73
CA ILE A 58 0.21 -8.42 0.30
C ILE A 58 -1.14 -8.67 -0.36
N TYR A 59 -1.77 -9.81 -0.05
CA TYR A 59 -3.04 -10.22 -0.64
C TYR A 59 -4.18 -9.23 -0.34
N VAL A 60 -4.16 -8.58 0.82
CA VAL A 60 -5.14 -7.55 1.20
C VAL A 60 -4.71 -6.17 0.70
N ALA A 61 -3.44 -5.80 0.87
CA ALA A 61 -2.95 -4.47 0.56
C ALA A 61 -2.98 -4.17 -0.94
N PHE A 62 -2.64 -5.16 -1.78
CA PHE A 62 -2.62 -4.98 -3.23
C PHE A 62 -3.98 -4.57 -3.82
N PRO A 63 -5.09 -5.32 -3.64
CA PRO A 63 -6.38 -4.93 -4.18
C PRO A 63 -6.88 -3.60 -3.58
N VAL A 64 -6.63 -3.35 -2.30
CA VAL A 64 -7.02 -2.07 -1.65
C VAL A 64 -6.28 -0.88 -2.28
N LEU A 65 -4.96 -0.99 -2.48
CA LEU A 65 -4.17 0.07 -3.12
C LEU A 65 -4.56 0.28 -4.59
N LEU A 66 -4.85 -0.81 -5.31
CA LEU A 66 -5.28 -0.76 -6.70
C LEU A 66 -6.66 -0.10 -6.84
N LEU A 67 -7.63 -0.49 -6.01
CA LEU A 67 -8.95 0.15 -5.96
C LEU A 67 -8.84 1.64 -5.60
N ARG A 68 -8.00 1.97 -4.62
CA ARG A 68 -7.74 3.34 -4.22
C ARG A 68 -7.14 4.16 -5.37
N PHE A 69 -6.18 3.59 -6.10
CA PHE A 69 -5.61 4.21 -7.30
C PHE A 69 -6.69 4.45 -8.36
N CYS A 70 -7.45 3.42 -8.73
CA CYS A 70 -8.52 3.52 -9.73
C CYS A 70 -9.56 4.58 -9.35
N TYR A 71 -9.99 4.62 -8.08
CA TYR A 71 -10.95 5.60 -7.58
C TYR A 71 -10.44 7.04 -7.73
N TYR A 72 -9.22 7.33 -7.26
CA TYR A 72 -8.65 8.67 -7.36
C TYR A 72 -8.27 9.06 -8.78
N PHE A 73 -7.84 8.10 -9.60
CA PHE A 73 -7.59 8.31 -11.01
C PHE A 73 -8.88 8.63 -11.76
N TYR A 74 -9.96 7.90 -11.51
CA TYR A 74 -11.27 8.19 -12.08
C TYR A 74 -11.73 9.62 -11.74
N HIS A 75 -11.63 10.03 -10.47
CA HIS A 75 -11.97 11.40 -10.05
C HIS A 75 -11.04 12.48 -10.64
N LEU A 76 -9.75 12.19 -10.76
CA LEU A 76 -8.78 13.07 -11.41
C LEU A 76 -9.19 13.34 -12.86
N VAL A 77 -9.57 12.28 -13.57
CA VAL A 77 -9.91 12.31 -14.98
C VAL A 77 -11.29 12.94 -15.21
N THR A 78 -12.27 12.69 -14.35
CA THR A 78 -13.63 13.21 -14.54
C THR A 78 -13.81 14.64 -14.02
N HIS A 79 -13.26 14.96 -12.84
CA HIS A 79 -13.52 16.22 -12.14
C HIS A 79 -12.26 17.07 -11.88
N GLY A 80 -11.06 16.52 -12.09
CA GLY A 80 -9.79 17.21 -11.78
C GLY A 80 -9.19 18.01 -12.95
N ARG A 81 -9.79 17.93 -14.14
CA ARG A 81 -9.30 18.60 -15.35
C ARG A 81 -9.70 20.08 -15.37
N LYS A 82 -8.87 20.94 -15.95
CA LYS A 82 -9.27 22.31 -16.28
C LYS A 82 -10.27 22.31 -17.43
N ASP A 83 -11.12 23.34 -17.44
CA ASP A 83 -12.11 23.56 -18.49
C ASP A 83 -11.42 23.69 -19.86
N GLY A 84 -11.98 23.04 -20.88
CA GLY A 84 -11.43 23.01 -22.25
C GLY A 84 -10.38 21.93 -22.52
N ILE A 85 -9.95 21.14 -21.52
CA ILE A 85 -8.99 20.05 -21.73
C ILE A 85 -9.75 18.72 -21.89
N SER A 86 -9.81 18.19 -23.11
CA SER A 86 -10.38 16.85 -23.37
C SER A 86 -9.48 15.72 -22.84
N LEU A 87 -10.04 14.52 -22.70
CA LEU A 87 -9.31 13.32 -22.25
C LEU A 87 -8.18 12.95 -23.20
N PHE A 88 -8.48 12.99 -24.49
CA PHE A 88 -7.59 12.69 -25.59
C PHE A 88 -7.31 13.98 -26.34
N CYS A 89 -6.26 14.70 -25.93
CA CYS A 89 -5.78 15.88 -26.63
C CYS A 89 -4.27 15.81 -26.83
N TYR A 90 -3.77 16.67 -27.70
CA TYR A 90 -2.33 16.81 -27.92
C TYR A 90 -1.58 17.15 -26.62
N GLN A 91 -2.20 17.95 -25.74
CA GLN A 91 -1.61 18.32 -24.45
C GLN A 91 -1.49 17.12 -23.49
N THR A 92 -2.36 16.11 -23.62
CA THR A 92 -2.26 14.84 -22.88
C THR A 92 -1.47 13.78 -23.64
N LEU A 93 -0.89 14.10 -24.81
CA LEU A 93 -0.32 13.12 -25.76
C LEU A 93 -1.27 11.93 -26.02
N PHE A 94 -2.57 12.19 -26.03
CA PHE A 94 -3.61 11.16 -26.18
C PHE A 94 -3.55 10.05 -25.12
N ASN A 95 -2.95 10.30 -23.95
CA ASN A 95 -2.88 9.36 -22.84
C ASN A 95 -3.39 9.99 -21.54
N PRO A 96 -4.51 9.52 -20.96
CA PRO A 96 -5.05 10.06 -19.71
C PRO A 96 -4.11 9.86 -18.51
N ILE A 97 -3.17 8.91 -18.57
CA ILE A 97 -2.15 8.73 -17.53
C ILE A 97 -1.26 9.98 -17.43
N ASN A 98 -1.12 10.77 -18.50
CA ASN A 98 -0.32 12.00 -18.46
C ASN A 98 -0.85 13.08 -17.53
N PHE A 99 -2.10 13.00 -17.08
CA PHE A 99 -2.60 13.87 -16.00
C PHE A 99 -1.82 13.66 -14.68
N LEU A 100 -1.21 12.50 -14.46
CA LEU A 100 -0.32 12.26 -13.31
C LEU A 100 1.01 13.02 -13.42
N PHE A 101 1.49 13.27 -14.63
CA PHE A 101 2.80 13.89 -14.87
C PHE A 101 2.72 15.38 -15.20
N ARG A 102 1.58 15.86 -15.71
CA ARG A 102 1.38 17.26 -16.12
C ARG A 102 0.44 18.01 -15.16
N PRO A 103 0.96 18.65 -14.09
CA PRO A 103 0.13 19.41 -13.14
C PRO A 103 -0.53 20.65 -13.75
N SER A 104 0.02 21.20 -14.84
CA SER A 104 -0.51 22.39 -15.52
C SER A 104 -1.92 22.21 -16.10
N LEU A 105 -2.32 20.96 -16.37
CA LEU A 105 -3.62 20.59 -16.95
C LEU A 105 -4.72 20.40 -15.89
N LEU A 106 -4.38 20.52 -14.61
CA LEU A 106 -5.25 20.19 -13.50
C LEU A 106 -5.71 21.44 -12.74
N THR A 107 -6.92 21.37 -12.19
CA THR A 107 -7.44 22.33 -11.21
C THR A 107 -6.81 22.09 -9.84
N GLU A 108 -7.03 22.99 -8.87
CA GLU A 108 -6.53 22.80 -7.50
C GLU A 108 -7.08 21.52 -6.84
N SER A 109 -8.35 21.19 -7.10
CA SER A 109 -8.95 19.93 -6.67
C SER A 109 -8.30 18.72 -7.36
N GLY A 110 -8.04 18.82 -8.67
CA GLY A 110 -7.30 17.83 -9.45
C GLY A 110 -5.89 17.55 -8.91
N LEU A 111 -5.16 18.58 -8.47
CA LEU A 111 -3.85 18.42 -7.84
C LEU A 111 -3.91 17.59 -6.55
N THR A 112 -5.00 17.69 -5.80
CA THR A 112 -5.21 16.88 -4.59
C THR A 112 -5.45 15.41 -4.94
N PHE A 113 -6.27 15.13 -5.95
CA PHE A 113 -6.50 13.76 -6.43
C PHE A 113 -5.24 13.15 -7.03
N ARG A 114 -4.47 13.92 -7.81
CA ARG A 114 -3.17 13.53 -8.34
C ARG A 114 -2.23 13.09 -7.22
N ARG A 115 -2.12 13.89 -6.14
CA ARG A 115 -1.26 13.54 -4.99
C ARG A 115 -1.67 12.21 -4.36
N ARG A 116 -2.96 11.99 -4.14
CA ARG A 116 -3.47 10.73 -3.55
C ARG A 116 -3.26 9.53 -4.47
N CYS A 117 -3.36 9.75 -5.78
CA CYS A 117 -3.07 8.76 -6.80
C CYS A 117 -1.58 8.38 -6.78
N LEU A 118 -0.68 9.37 -6.78
CA LEU A 118 0.77 9.14 -6.67
C LEU A 118 1.17 8.44 -5.38
N ILE A 119 0.58 8.80 -4.23
CA ILE A 119 0.81 8.08 -2.96
C ILE A 119 0.44 6.60 -3.11
N SER A 120 -0.68 6.30 -3.77
CA SER A 120 -1.12 4.90 -3.97
C SER A 120 -0.15 4.15 -4.88
N VAL A 121 0.36 4.78 -5.94
CA VAL A 121 1.40 4.20 -6.82
C VAL A 121 2.70 3.95 -6.05
N ILE A 122 3.18 4.90 -5.27
CA ILE A 122 4.41 4.76 -4.47
C ILE A 122 4.27 3.59 -3.48
N LEU A 123 3.12 3.49 -2.79
CA LEU A 123 2.85 2.37 -1.89
C LEU A 123 2.79 1.03 -2.63
N LEU A 124 2.23 1.00 -3.84
CA LEU A 124 2.14 -0.20 -4.66
C LEU A 124 3.52 -0.65 -5.18
N ILE A 125 4.39 0.31 -5.54
CA ILE A 125 5.80 0.04 -5.86
C ILE A 125 6.52 -0.51 -4.63
N GLY A 126 6.36 0.11 -3.45
CA GLY A 126 6.95 -0.37 -2.21
C GLY A 126 6.50 -1.79 -1.86
N LEU A 127 5.22 -2.10 -2.07
CA LEU A 127 4.68 -3.45 -1.89
C LEU A 127 5.31 -4.43 -2.88
N TYR A 128 5.46 -4.05 -4.16
CA TYR A 128 6.12 -4.87 -5.18
C TYR A 128 7.59 -5.14 -4.85
N SER A 129 8.32 -4.14 -4.37
CA SER A 129 9.69 -4.29 -3.90
C SER A 129 9.79 -5.23 -2.69
N ALA A 130 8.83 -5.18 -1.77
CA ALA A 130 8.77 -6.11 -0.64
C ALA A 130 8.50 -7.55 -1.08
N ILE A 131 7.63 -7.76 -2.08
CA ILE A 131 7.41 -9.08 -2.70
C ILE A 131 8.71 -9.61 -3.30
N PHE A 132 9.41 -8.79 -4.07
CA PHE A 132 10.67 -9.17 -4.72
C PHE A 132 11.76 -9.52 -3.70
N ALA A 133 11.93 -8.69 -2.66
CA ALA A 133 12.88 -8.97 -1.59
C ALA A 133 12.56 -10.28 -0.85
N MET A 134 11.27 -10.63 -0.71
CA MET A 134 10.87 -11.92 -0.14
C MET A 134 11.14 -13.10 -1.05
N SER A 135 10.96 -12.97 -2.38
CA SER A 135 11.27 -14.07 -3.29
C SER A 135 12.75 -14.46 -3.25
N ASP A 136 13.65 -13.49 -3.01
CA ASP A 136 15.08 -13.75 -2.87
C ASP A 136 15.44 -14.44 -1.54
N LEU A 137 14.61 -14.30 -0.50
CA LEU A 137 14.78 -14.97 0.81
C LEU A 137 14.28 -16.42 0.84
N ALA A 138 13.55 -16.85 -0.19
CA ALA A 138 12.95 -18.18 -0.28
C ALA A 138 13.82 -19.20 -1.05
N VAL A 139 14.98 -18.77 -1.57
CA VAL A 139 16.01 -19.59 -2.23
C VAL A 139 17.15 -19.85 -1.26
#